data_AF-A0A947BYG3-F1
#
_entry.id   AF-A0A947BYG3-F1
#
_cell.length_a   1.000
_cell.length_b   1.000
_cell.length_c   1.000
_cell.angle_alpha   90.00
_cell.angle_beta   90.00
_cell.angle_gamma   90.00
#
_symmetry.space_group_name_H-M   'P 1'
#
loop_
_entity.id
_entity.type
_entity.pdbx_description
1 polymer ?
#
loop_
_entity_poly.entity_id
_entity_poly.type
_entity_poly.pdbx_seq_one_letter_code
_entity_poly.pdbx_strand_id
1 'polypeptide(L)'
;MTELKNDRYLKAALGEPVDRTPIWMMRQAGRYLPEYRATRQQAGDFMSLCKNAELACEVTLQPLARYPLDAAILFSDILTIPDAMGLGLYFEPGEGPK
;
A
#
# COMPACT_ATOMS: atom_id res chain seq x y z
N MET A 1 0.40 -23.41 -6.95
CA MET A 1 0.00 -22.12 -6.35
C MET A 1 -0.58 -22.43 -4.99
N THR A 2 -0.17 -21.69 -3.96
CA THR A 2 -0.74 -21.81 -2.62
C THR A 2 -2.21 -21.40 -2.65
N GLU A 3 -3.06 -22.15 -1.97
CA GLU A 3 -4.48 -21.86 -1.87
C GLU A 3 -4.72 -20.56 -1.07
N LEU A 4 -5.55 -19.66 -1.59
CA LEU A 4 -5.92 -18.42 -0.90
C LEU A 4 -6.92 -18.71 0.22
N LYS A 5 -6.54 -18.37 1.46
CA LYS A 5 -7.44 -18.54 2.63
C LYS A 5 -8.62 -17.57 2.65
N ASN A 6 -8.49 -16.43 1.98
CA ASN A 6 -9.55 -15.43 1.81
C ASN A 6 -9.58 -15.00 0.34
N ASP A 7 -10.66 -15.31 -0.36
CA ASP A 7 -10.88 -15.00 -1.78
C ASP A 7 -12.11 -14.10 -2.01
N ARG A 8 -12.72 -13.56 -0.94
CA ARG A 8 -13.97 -12.77 -1.03
C ARG A 8 -13.86 -11.59 -1.98
N TYR A 9 -12.74 -10.87 -1.93
CA TYR A 9 -12.51 -9.73 -2.82
C TYR A 9 -12.53 -10.13 -4.30
N LEU A 10 -11.87 -11.25 -4.65
CA LEU A 10 -11.80 -11.75 -6.02
C LEU A 10 -13.18 -12.23 -6.49
N LYS A 11 -13.87 -13.03 -5.67
CA LYS A 11 -15.23 -13.51 -5.96
C LYS A 11 -16.20 -12.37 -6.20
N ALA A 12 -16.23 -11.39 -5.31
CA ALA A 12 -17.10 -10.22 -5.45
C ALA A 12 -16.76 -9.41 -6.72
N ALA A 13 -15.48 -9.23 -7.04
CA ALA A 13 -15.05 -8.52 -8.25
C ALA A 13 -15.44 -9.25 -9.55
N LEU A 14 -15.58 -10.58 -9.50
CA LEU A 14 -16.02 -11.41 -10.61
C LEU A 14 -17.55 -11.61 -10.66
N GLY A 15 -18.30 -11.04 -9.70
CA GLY A 15 -19.75 -11.22 -9.61
C GLY A 15 -20.19 -12.58 -9.06
N GLU A 16 -19.30 -13.31 -8.40
CA GLU A 16 -19.59 -14.58 -7.77
C GLU A 16 -20.23 -14.41 -6.36
N PRO A 17 -21.01 -15.38 -5.87
CA PRO A 17 -21.56 -15.34 -4.52
C PRO A 17 -20.49 -15.27 -3.43
N VAL A 18 -20.72 -14.43 -2.42
CA VAL A 18 -19.87 -14.28 -1.23
C VAL A 18 -20.70 -14.35 0.05
N ASP A 19 -20.09 -14.81 1.13
CA ASP A 19 -20.69 -14.91 2.46
C ASP A 19 -20.85 -13.55 3.16
N ARG A 20 -20.01 -12.57 2.79
CA ARG A 20 -20.10 -11.18 3.22
C ARG A 20 -19.51 -10.24 2.16
N THR A 21 -19.95 -8.98 2.15
CA THR A 21 -19.32 -7.95 1.31
C THR A 21 -17.85 -7.74 1.72
N PRO A 22 -16.88 -7.90 0.81
CA PRO A 22 -15.47 -7.70 1.15
C PRO A 22 -15.15 -6.22 1.34
N ILE A 23 -14.20 -5.92 2.23
CA ILE A 23 -13.76 -4.55 2.51
C ILE A 23 -12.24 -4.40 2.45
N TRP A 24 -11.81 -3.30 1.85
CA TRP A 24 -10.45 -2.74 1.92
C TRP A 24 -10.57 -1.21 1.81
N MET A 25 -9.50 -0.47 2.11
CA MET A 25 -9.55 0.99 2.07
C MET A 25 -8.44 1.55 1.18
N MET A 26 -8.80 2.50 0.31
CA MET A 26 -7.80 3.29 -0.39
C MET A 26 -6.90 4.00 0.63
N ARG A 27 -5.58 3.92 0.43
CA ARG A 27 -4.57 4.45 1.36
C ARG A 27 -4.65 3.85 2.77
N GLN A 28 -5.03 2.57 2.89
CA GLN A 28 -5.03 1.84 4.17
C GLN A 28 -3.66 1.82 4.86
N ALA A 29 -2.55 1.80 4.10
CA ALA A 29 -1.21 2.02 4.61
C ALA A 29 -0.88 3.52 4.54
N GLY A 30 -0.92 4.22 5.67
CA GLY A 30 -0.74 5.67 5.64
C GLY A 30 -0.63 6.34 7.01
N ARG A 31 -0.43 7.66 6.96
CA ARG A 31 -0.13 8.53 8.11
C ARG A 31 -1.16 8.53 9.23
N TYR A 32 -2.33 7.93 9.08
CA TYR A 32 -3.28 7.79 10.19
C TYR A 32 -2.85 6.69 11.18
N LEU A 33 -1.98 5.76 10.76
CA LEU A 33 -1.38 4.74 11.62
C LEU A 33 -0.07 5.26 12.24
N PRO A 34 0.10 5.21 13.57
CA PRO A 34 1.36 5.58 14.21
C PRO A 34 2.53 4.67 13.80
N GLU A 35 2.28 3.37 13.63
CA GLU A 35 3.24 2.37 13.14
C GLU A 35 3.78 2.73 11.74
N TYR A 36 2.92 3.21 10.84
CA TYR A 36 3.34 3.70 9.53
C TYR A 36 4.29 4.90 9.64
N ARG A 37 3.98 5.85 10.55
CA ARG A 37 4.83 7.04 10.76
C ARG A 37 6.22 6.62 11.26
N ALA A 38 6.30 5.63 12.14
CA ALA A 38 7.56 5.11 12.66
C ALA A 38 8.39 4.44 11.55
N THR A 39 7.80 3.56 10.73
CA THR A 39 8.50 2.95 9.60
C THR A 39 8.96 4.00 8.58
N ARG A 40 8.12 4.99 8.28
CA ARG A 40 8.48 6.09 7.37
C ARG A 40 9.67 6.91 7.87
N GLN A 41 9.81 7.12 9.17
CA GLN A 41 10.98 7.80 9.75
C GLN A 41 12.28 7.03 9.53
N GLN A 42 12.23 5.70 9.46
CA GLN A 42 13.40 4.85 9.18
C GLN A 42 13.83 4.94 7.71
N ALA A 43 12.90 5.13 6.78
CA ALA A 43 13.17 5.22 5.34
C ALA A 43 13.75 6.58 4.90
N GLY A 44 13.70 7.61 5.75
CA GLY A 44 14.10 8.97 5.41
C GLY A 44 13.03 9.71 4.60
N ASP A 45 12.95 9.41 3.30
CA ASP A 45 11.99 10.02 2.38
C ASP A 45 10.97 9.02 1.81
N PHE A 46 9.94 9.56 1.13
CA PHE A 46 8.84 8.77 0.61
C PHE A 46 9.24 7.87 -0.56
N MET A 47 10.12 8.32 -1.46
CA MET A 47 10.57 7.51 -2.59
C MET A 47 11.54 6.42 -2.14
N SER A 48 12.40 6.70 -1.16
CA SER A 48 13.23 5.71 -0.50
C SER A 48 12.39 4.62 0.16
N LEU A 49 11.24 4.97 0.76
CA LEU A 49 10.29 3.99 1.28
C LEU A 49 9.69 3.11 0.17
N CYS A 50 9.31 3.70 -0.97
CA CYS A 50 8.78 2.93 -2.12
C CYS A 50 9.84 2.02 -2.77
N LYS A 51 11.11 2.42 -2.75
CA LYS A 51 12.23 1.67 -3.35
C LYS A 51 12.81 0.59 -2.41
N ASN A 52 12.44 0.60 -1.13
CA ASN A 52 12.86 -0.39 -0.15
C ASN A 52 11.80 -1.50 -0.02
N ALA A 53 12.10 -2.70 -0.52
CA ALA A 53 11.15 -3.80 -0.57
C ALA A 53 10.69 -4.26 0.83
N GLU A 54 11.60 -4.33 1.79
CA GLU A 54 11.32 -4.75 3.16
C GLU A 54 10.38 -3.76 3.86
N LEU A 55 10.68 -2.46 3.77
CA LEU A 55 9.87 -1.42 4.39
C LEU A 55 8.53 -1.21 3.67
N ALA A 56 8.49 -1.32 2.35
CA ALA A 56 7.25 -1.27 1.56
C ALA A 56 6.32 -2.44 1.90
N CYS A 57 6.88 -3.65 2.08
CA CYS A 57 6.14 -4.81 2.54
C CYS A 57 5.59 -4.58 3.96
N GLU A 58 6.43 -4.13 4.89
CA GLU A 58 6.05 -3.85 6.28
C GLU A 58 4.85 -2.89 6.35
N VAL A 59 4.92 -1.73 5.69
CA VAL A 59 3.80 -0.76 5.72
C VAL A 59 2.55 -1.30 5.02
N THR A 60 2.68 -2.19 4.03
CA THR A 60 1.55 -2.85 3.37
C THR A 60 0.82 -3.80 4.32
N LEU A 61 1.54 -4.46 5.24
CA LEU A 61 1.00 -5.44 6.19
C LEU A 61 0.40 -4.81 7.46
N GLN A 62 0.88 -3.63 7.88
CA GLN A 62 0.40 -2.95 9.10
C GLN A 62 -1.14 -2.82 9.20
N PRO A 63 -1.90 -2.46 8.14
CA PRO A 63 -3.36 -2.36 8.22
C PRO A 63 -4.04 -3.71 8.44
N LEU A 64 -3.46 -4.81 7.93
CA LEU A 64 -3.98 -6.17 8.09
C LEU A 64 -3.76 -6.71 9.50
N ALA A 65 -2.72 -6.24 10.19
CA ALA A 65 -2.50 -6.56 11.60
C ALA A 65 -3.54 -5.88 12.52
N ARG A 66 -4.14 -4.77 12.07
CA ARG A 66 -5.07 -3.95 12.86
C ARG A 66 -6.53 -4.21 12.54
N TYR A 67 -6.82 -4.51 11.28
CA TYR A 67 -8.17 -4.66 10.75
C TYR A 67 -8.27 -5.93 9.91
N PRO A 68 -9.36 -6.72 10.04
CA PRO A 68 -9.56 -7.94 9.25
C PRO A 68 -10.08 -7.60 7.83
N LEU A 69 -9.25 -6.88 7.05
CA LEU A 69 -9.53 -6.50 5.66
C LEU A 69 -9.45 -7.72 4.73
N ASP A 70 -10.19 -7.67 3.63
CA ASP A 70 -10.26 -8.76 2.65
C ASP A 70 -9.23 -8.63 1.52
N ALA A 71 -8.49 -7.52 1.46
CA ALA A 71 -7.43 -7.31 0.48
C ALA A 71 -6.28 -6.43 1.00
N ALA A 72 -5.11 -6.63 0.41
CA ALA A 72 -3.96 -5.75 0.53
C ALA A 72 -3.76 -4.98 -0.79
N ILE A 73 -3.22 -3.78 -0.71
CA ILE A 73 -2.77 -3.02 -1.88
C ILE A 73 -1.28 -2.71 -1.71
N LEU A 74 -0.50 -2.96 -2.75
CA LEU A 74 0.94 -2.68 -2.77
C LEU A 74 1.19 -1.21 -2.41
N PHE A 75 2.03 -0.99 -1.40
CA PHE A 75 2.55 0.34 -1.12
C PHE A 75 3.55 0.76 -2.22
N SER A 76 3.16 1.74 -3.03
CA SER A 76 3.96 2.34 -4.11
C SER A 76 3.42 3.72 -4.44
N ASP A 77 4.04 4.41 -5.39
CA ASP A 77 3.59 5.69 -5.93
C ASP A 77 3.26 5.59 -7.42
N ILE A 78 2.22 6.30 -7.86
CA ILE A 78 1.81 6.32 -9.27
C ILE A 78 2.85 6.97 -10.18
N LEU A 79 3.73 7.81 -9.63
CA LEU A 79 4.80 8.49 -10.35
C LEU A 79 6.07 7.66 -10.50
N THR A 80 6.07 6.41 -10.03
CA THR A 80 7.17 5.46 -10.25
C THR A 80 7.50 5.28 -11.74
N ILE A 81 6.49 5.33 -12.62
CA ILE A 81 6.70 5.26 -14.07
C ILE A 81 7.43 6.51 -14.60
N PRO A 82 6.93 7.75 -14.35
CA PRO A 82 7.68 8.98 -14.62
C PRO A 82 9.11 9.04 -14.08
N ASP A 83 9.35 8.55 -12.85
CA ASP A 83 10.69 8.45 -12.25
C ASP A 83 11.60 7.55 -13.10
N ALA A 84 11.11 6.37 -13.48
CA ALA A 84 11.83 5.43 -14.33
C ALA A 84 12.08 5.96 -15.76
N MET A 85 11.26 6.89 -16.24
CA MET A 85 11.43 7.58 -17.52
C MET A 85 12.47 8.72 -17.46
N GLY A 86 13.03 9.03 -16.29
CA GLY A 86 14.05 10.05 -16.13
C GLY A 86 13.51 11.50 -16.19
N LEU A 87 12.23 11.70 -15.85
CA LEU A 87 11.58 13.02 -15.90
C LEU A 87 11.96 13.96 -14.73
N GLY A 88 12.92 13.57 -13.88
CA GLY A 88 13.43 14.40 -12.80
C GLY A 88 12.51 14.50 -11.59
N LEU A 89 11.75 13.44 -11.28
CA LEU A 89 10.78 13.43 -10.19
C LEU A 89 11.45 13.64 -8.82
N TYR A 90 10.94 14.60 -8.05
CA TYR A 90 11.27 14.73 -6.63
C TYR A 90 10.06 15.14 -5.79
N PHE A 91 10.11 14.85 -4.50
CA PHE A 91 9.02 15.16 -3.57
C PHE A 91 9.44 16.25 -2.61
N GLU A 92 8.75 17.39 -2.66
CA GLU A 92 8.98 18.49 -1.73
C GLU A 92 8.00 18.40 -0.55
N PRO A 93 8.50 18.36 0.71
CA PRO A 93 7.64 18.26 1.88
C PRO A 93 6.61 19.40 1.96
N GLY A 94 5.33 19.06 1.87
CA GLY A 94 4.23 20.03 1.97
C GLY A 94 3.72 20.56 0.63
N GLU A 95 4.51 20.46 -0.45
CA GLU A 95 4.09 20.90 -1.79
C GLU A 95 3.66 19.73 -2.70
N GLY A 96 4.22 18.54 -2.49
CA GLY A 96 3.92 17.35 -3.29
C GLY A 96 5.00 17.03 -4.33
N PRO A 97 4.71 16.15 -5.29
CA PRO A 97 5.66 15.78 -6.34
C PRO A 97 5.83 16.90 -7.37
N LYS A 98 7.06 17.09 -7.84
CA LYS A 98 7.46 17.98 -8.94
C LYS A 98 8.21 17.19 -10.01
#